data_AF-A0A9D6V8J0-F1
#
_entry.id   AF-A0A9D6V8J0-F1
#
_cell.length_a   1.000
_cell.length_b   1.000
_cell.length_c   1.000
_cell.angle_alpha   90.00
_cell.angle_beta   90.00
_cell.angle_gamma   90.00
#
_symmetry.space_group_name_H-M   'P 1'
#
loop_
_entity.id
_entity.type
_entity.pdbx_description
1 polymer ?
#
loop_
_entity_poly.entity_id
_entity_poly.type
_entity_poly.pdbx_seq_one_letter_code
_entity_poly.pdbx_strand_id
1 'polypeptide(L)'
;MPILKQPQSIEKICHSLSHLLAMAVLDYIAEKRGLNADKRGKSIIKLGIGPTIENGFYYDFENIKLTDTDLPAIEKRIRELIKQNLQFKKEIISPAAAKKLFTNQPYKLELIKDLMSGSRTSKGSPTSQKLKSVSIYKTGEFVDLCAGPHIKNTSEINPDAFKLTKIAGAYWKGSEKNPMLTRIYGLAFETKKELEEYLKIQEEAEKRDHKKLGLQLGLFMFHETAPGMPYWLPNGLILYNELINFWRAEHTTANYEEISSPLINKADLWKISGHWDHYKDDMFIANMGENEIYGVKPMNCPNAMIIFTSRQVSYKDLPLRLSDVDRLHRYERSGTLNGLLRVRSFQQDDSHNFITEDMIGSEYEHIFELCKKFYG
;
A
#
# COMPACT_ATOMS: atom_id res chain seq x y z
N MET A 1 0.00 17.51 3.71
CA MET A 1 1.39 17.94 3.98
C MET A 1 2.18 17.80 2.69
N PRO A 2 2.94 18.83 2.26
CA PRO A 2 3.73 18.72 1.04
C PRO A 2 4.77 17.62 1.22
N ILE A 3 4.92 16.77 0.20
CA ILE A 3 5.91 15.70 0.13
C ILE A 3 7.29 16.36 0.07
N LEU A 4 7.87 16.64 1.24
CA LEU A 4 9.25 17.08 1.33
C LEU A 4 10.12 15.90 0.90
N LYS A 5 10.65 15.96 -0.32
CA LYS A 5 11.65 14.99 -0.77
C LYS A 5 12.74 14.93 0.28
N GLN A 6 12.97 13.72 0.79
CA GLN A 6 14.07 13.45 1.69
C GLN A 6 15.38 14.00 1.10
N PRO A 7 16.19 14.73 1.89
CA PRO A 7 17.52 15.13 1.46
C PRO A 7 18.32 13.94 0.92
N GLN A 8 19.10 14.13 -0.16
CA GLN A 8 19.91 13.03 -0.71
C GLN A 8 20.91 12.44 0.31
N SER A 9 21.23 13.19 1.38
CA SER A 9 22.00 12.72 2.55
C SER A 9 21.27 11.61 3.28
N ILE A 10 19.99 11.80 3.64
CA ILE A 10 19.24 10.84 4.45
C ILE A 10 18.90 9.57 3.66
N GLU A 11 18.67 9.67 2.35
CA GLU A 11 18.46 8.48 1.50
C GLU A 11 19.68 7.55 1.56
N LYS A 12 20.91 8.08 1.50
CA LYS A 12 22.14 7.28 1.63
C LYS A 12 22.26 6.65 3.01
N ILE A 13 21.91 7.39 4.07
CA ILE A 13 21.92 6.89 5.45
C ILE A 13 20.91 5.75 5.61
N CYS A 14 19.67 5.92 5.17
CA CYS A 14 18.63 4.89 5.19
C CYS A 14 19.08 3.63 4.44
N HIS A 15 19.70 3.79 3.26
CA HIS A 15 20.18 2.66 2.47
C HIS A 15 21.34 1.94 3.17
N SER A 16 22.28 2.67 3.75
CA SER A 16 23.36 2.09 4.55
C SER A 16 22.85 1.41 5.82
N LEU A 17 21.85 1.98 6.49
CA LEU A 17 21.19 1.37 7.64
C LEU A 17 20.45 0.08 7.27
N SER A 18 19.88 -0.04 6.07
CA SER A 18 19.26 -1.29 5.62
C SER A 18 20.30 -2.42 5.51
N HIS A 19 21.51 -2.13 5.04
CA HIS A 19 22.62 -3.10 5.04
C HIS A 19 23.06 -3.47 6.46
N LEU A 20 23.18 -2.49 7.36
CA LEU A 20 23.52 -2.76 8.76
C LEU A 20 22.43 -3.57 9.48
N LEU A 21 21.15 -3.35 9.13
CA LEU A 21 20.05 -4.16 9.60
C LEU A 21 20.19 -5.62 9.13
N ALA A 22 20.52 -5.85 7.86
CA ALA A 22 20.78 -7.20 7.37
C ALA A 22 21.92 -7.87 8.13
N MET A 23 23.04 -7.16 8.34
CA MET A 23 24.17 -7.64 9.14
C MET A 23 23.75 -7.99 10.57
N ALA A 24 23.07 -7.07 11.25
CA ALA A 24 22.64 -7.24 12.63
C ALA A 24 21.66 -8.40 12.81
N VAL A 25 20.76 -8.63 11.85
CA VAL A 25 19.84 -9.78 11.86
C VAL A 25 20.61 -11.09 11.67
N LEU A 26 21.58 -11.13 10.75
CA LEU A 26 22.41 -12.31 10.54
C LEU A 26 23.21 -12.68 11.80
N ASP A 27 23.78 -11.68 12.47
CA ASP A 27 24.51 -11.84 13.73
C ASP A 27 23.58 -12.30 14.86
N TYR A 28 22.43 -11.63 15.02
CA TYR A 28 21.46 -11.94 16.07
C TYR A 28 20.92 -13.36 15.96
N ILE A 29 20.61 -13.82 14.74
CA ILE A 29 20.15 -15.20 14.54
C ILE A 29 21.29 -16.19 14.77
N ALA A 30 22.53 -15.86 14.39
CA ALA A 30 23.69 -16.71 14.67
C ALA A 30 23.85 -16.93 16.18
N GLU A 31 23.72 -15.86 16.97
CA GLU A 31 23.81 -15.91 18.43
C GLU A 31 22.63 -16.68 19.04
N LYS A 32 21.39 -16.38 18.63
CA LYS A 32 20.17 -16.98 19.19
C LYS A 32 19.98 -18.46 18.84
N ARG A 33 20.41 -18.89 17.64
CA ARG A 33 20.22 -20.28 17.14
C ARG A 33 21.51 -21.09 17.14
N GLY A 34 22.66 -20.50 17.45
CA GLY A 34 23.99 -21.13 17.35
C GLY A 34 24.45 -21.39 15.91
N LEU A 35 23.65 -21.05 14.89
CA LEU A 35 23.92 -21.31 13.47
C LEU A 35 23.21 -20.26 12.59
N ASN A 36 23.96 -19.55 11.77
CA ASN A 36 23.44 -18.78 10.62
C ASN A 36 23.79 -19.44 9.28
N ALA A 37 24.50 -20.57 9.29
CA ALA A 37 24.92 -21.35 8.14
C ALA A 37 24.58 -22.83 8.32
N ASP A 38 24.31 -23.52 7.21
CA ASP A 38 24.11 -24.97 7.19
C ASP A 38 25.43 -25.72 7.44
N LYS A 39 25.36 -27.05 7.55
CA LYS A 39 26.53 -27.94 7.74
C LYS A 39 27.60 -27.81 6.64
N ARG A 40 27.32 -27.10 5.54
CA ARG A 40 28.21 -26.85 4.40
C ARG A 40 28.67 -25.39 4.35
N GLY A 41 28.46 -24.61 5.42
CA GLY A 41 28.88 -23.21 5.53
C GLY A 41 28.01 -22.23 4.75
N LYS A 42 26.82 -22.62 4.27
CA LYS A 42 25.95 -21.74 3.48
C LYS A 42 24.86 -21.11 4.33
N SER A 43 24.62 -19.81 4.16
CA SER A 43 23.59 -19.09 4.95
C SER A 43 22.20 -19.73 4.85
N ILE A 44 21.60 -20.03 6.01
CA ILE A 44 20.23 -20.55 6.10
C ILE A 44 19.18 -19.45 5.86
N ILE A 45 19.56 -18.19 6.11
CA ILE A 45 18.73 -17.01 5.95
C ILE A 45 18.82 -16.54 4.50
N LYS A 46 17.67 -16.32 3.88
CA LYS A 46 17.61 -15.78 2.51
C LYS A 46 17.30 -14.30 2.56
N LEU A 47 18.14 -13.50 1.93
CA LEU A 47 18.03 -12.04 1.90
C LEU A 47 17.24 -11.63 0.66
N GLY A 48 16.15 -10.89 0.87
CA GLY A 48 15.33 -10.30 -0.19
C GLY A 48 15.86 -8.94 -0.63
N ILE A 49 15.04 -7.91 -0.46
CA ILE A 49 15.36 -6.51 -0.80
C ILE A 49 15.36 -5.64 0.45
N GLY A 50 16.18 -4.59 0.43
CA GLY A 50 16.22 -3.59 1.51
C GLY A 50 16.29 -2.15 1.00
N PRO A 51 15.24 -1.66 0.32
CA PRO A 51 15.22 -0.31 -0.22
C PRO A 51 14.97 0.73 0.88
N THR A 52 15.22 1.98 0.52
CA THR A 52 14.76 3.14 1.27
C THR A 52 13.28 3.38 1.00
N ILE A 53 12.59 3.96 1.98
CA ILE A 53 11.22 4.42 1.90
C ILE A 53 11.14 5.82 2.50
N GLU A 54 9.98 6.47 2.37
CA GLU A 54 9.76 7.73 3.06
C GLU A 54 9.99 7.58 4.58
N ASN A 55 10.82 8.45 5.14
CA ASN A 55 11.21 8.50 6.55
C ASN A 55 11.97 7.26 7.07
N GLY A 56 12.44 6.37 6.19
CA GLY A 56 13.12 5.17 6.67
C GLY A 56 13.58 4.17 5.62
N PHE A 57 13.59 2.91 6.03
CA PHE A 57 14.06 1.78 5.24
C PHE A 57 13.39 0.49 5.74
N TYR A 58 13.50 -0.57 4.97
CA TYR A 58 13.19 -1.90 5.46
C TYR A 58 14.18 -2.92 4.92
N TYR A 59 14.12 -4.15 5.42
CA TYR A 59 14.81 -5.28 4.80
C TYR A 59 13.95 -6.55 4.92
N ASP A 60 13.88 -7.32 3.82
CA ASP A 60 13.11 -8.56 3.72
C ASP A 60 14.00 -9.79 3.93
N PHE A 61 13.52 -10.73 4.75
CA PHE A 61 14.21 -11.96 5.12
C PHE A 61 13.30 -13.18 5.00
N GLU A 62 13.85 -14.30 4.56
CA GLU A 62 13.21 -15.62 4.67
C GLU A 62 13.90 -16.48 5.73
N ASN A 63 13.17 -17.47 6.27
CA ASN A 63 13.64 -18.45 7.25
C ASN A 63 14.04 -17.86 8.62
N ILE A 64 13.54 -16.66 8.93
CA ILE A 64 13.66 -16.05 10.25
C ILE A 64 12.32 -16.11 11.00
N LYS A 65 12.40 -16.14 12.34
CA LYS A 65 11.25 -15.99 13.23
C LYS A 65 11.66 -14.96 14.27
N LEU A 66 11.12 -13.75 14.15
CA LEU A 66 11.36 -12.63 15.03
C LEU A 66 10.03 -12.02 15.45
N THR A 67 9.99 -11.46 16.64
CA THR A 67 8.89 -10.65 17.15
C THR A 67 9.38 -9.24 17.48
N ASP A 68 8.47 -8.29 17.68
CA ASP A 68 8.85 -6.90 17.97
C ASP A 68 9.72 -6.76 19.24
N THR A 69 9.64 -7.72 20.16
CA THR A 69 10.49 -7.83 21.35
C THR A 69 11.98 -8.12 21.04
N ASP A 70 12.29 -8.63 19.86
CA ASP A 70 13.68 -8.86 19.41
C ASP A 70 14.33 -7.58 18.85
N LEU A 71 13.52 -6.58 18.44
CA LEU A 71 14.03 -5.35 17.79
C LEU A 71 15.04 -4.57 18.64
N PRO A 72 14.87 -4.40 19.97
CA PRO A 72 15.87 -3.69 20.78
C PRO A 72 17.26 -4.33 20.76
N ALA A 73 17.35 -5.67 20.70
CA ALA A 73 18.62 -6.38 20.62
C ALA A 73 19.29 -6.18 19.25
N ILE A 74 18.51 -6.22 18.18
CA ILE A 74 18.99 -5.96 16.81
C ILE A 74 19.46 -4.51 16.67
N GLU A 75 18.71 -3.55 17.21
CA GLU A 75 19.15 -2.15 17.22
C GLU A 75 20.46 -1.94 17.98
N LYS A 76 20.61 -2.58 19.15
CA LYS A 76 21.87 -2.54 19.91
C LYS A 76 23.02 -3.03 19.04
N ARG A 77 22.82 -4.14 18.31
CA ARG A 77 23.82 -4.67 17.38
C ARG A 77 24.13 -3.71 16.24
N ILE A 78 23.13 -3.03 15.65
CA ILE A 78 23.37 -1.98 14.65
C ILE A 78 24.24 -0.85 15.24
N ARG A 79 23.96 -0.39 16.47
CA ARG A 79 24.77 0.64 17.14
C ARG A 79 26.21 0.18 17.39
N GLU A 80 26.44 -1.10 17.66
CA GLU A 80 27.79 -1.67 17.75
C GLU A 80 28.49 -1.68 16.39
N LEU A 81 27.81 -2.07 15.31
CA LEU A 81 28.35 -2.02 13.96
C LEU A 81 28.71 -0.60 13.51
N ILE A 82 27.89 0.40 13.88
CA ILE A 82 28.17 1.82 13.61
C ILE A 82 29.52 2.23 14.20
N LYS A 83 29.80 1.84 15.45
CA LYS A 83 31.03 2.15 16.18
C LYS A 83 32.28 1.49 15.59
N GLN A 84 32.14 0.44 14.77
CA GLN A 84 33.27 -0.24 14.13
C GLN A 84 33.86 0.53 12.94
N ASN A 85 33.25 1.65 12.54
CA ASN A 85 33.75 2.52 11.46
C ASN A 85 33.97 1.76 10.14
N LEU A 86 33.00 0.91 9.77
CA LEU A 86 33.08 0.04 8.59
C LEU A 86 32.92 0.86 7.30
N GLN A 87 33.70 0.53 6.27
CA GLN A 87 33.62 1.19 4.97
C GLN A 87 32.65 0.46 4.02
N PHE A 88 31.84 1.23 3.30
CA PHE A 88 31.01 0.71 2.21
C PHE A 88 31.79 0.77 0.88
N LYS A 89 32.22 -0.38 0.37
CA LYS A 89 33.00 -0.48 -0.87
C LYS A 89 32.14 -1.00 -2.01
N LYS A 90 31.94 -0.17 -3.04
CA LYS A 90 31.25 -0.55 -4.28
C LYS A 90 32.20 -1.31 -5.20
N GLU A 91 31.79 -2.49 -5.67
CA GLU A 91 32.50 -3.22 -6.72
C GLU A 91 31.54 -3.50 -7.88
N ILE A 92 32.03 -3.33 -9.11
CA ILE A 92 31.31 -3.70 -10.34
C ILE A 92 31.83 -5.06 -10.76
N ILE A 93 30.94 -6.05 -10.83
CA ILE A 93 31.30 -7.43 -11.15
C ILE A 93 30.49 -7.96 -12.31
N SER A 94 31.00 -9.02 -12.94
CA SER A 94 30.27 -9.70 -14.00
C SER A 94 29.04 -10.43 -13.42
N PRO A 95 27.97 -10.60 -14.20
CA PRO A 95 26.79 -11.35 -13.76
C PRO A 95 27.12 -12.80 -13.37
N ALA A 96 28.11 -13.41 -14.03
CA ALA A 96 28.58 -14.76 -13.70
C ALA A 96 29.26 -14.79 -12.32
N ALA A 97 30.12 -13.82 -12.01
CA ALA A 97 30.74 -13.69 -10.70
C ALA A 97 29.70 -13.43 -9.60
N ALA A 98 28.71 -12.57 -9.87
CA ALA A 98 27.62 -12.29 -8.94
C ALA A 98 26.78 -13.55 -8.66
N LYS A 99 26.43 -14.32 -9.70
CA LYS A 99 25.71 -15.59 -9.53
C LYS A 99 26.49 -16.59 -8.67
N LYS A 100 27.82 -16.66 -8.85
CA LYS A 100 28.69 -17.51 -8.03
C LYS A 100 28.68 -17.05 -6.57
N LEU A 101 28.77 -15.75 -6.32
CA LEU A 101 28.75 -15.18 -4.97
C LEU A 101 27.40 -15.42 -4.25
N PHE A 102 26.29 -15.27 -4.97
CA PHE A 102 24.94 -15.38 -4.42
C PHE A 102 24.29 -16.76 -4.68
N THR A 103 25.08 -17.81 -4.91
CA THR A 103 24.58 -19.16 -5.28
C THR A 103 23.51 -19.69 -4.32
N ASN A 104 23.57 -19.34 -3.03
CA ASN A 104 22.59 -19.78 -2.02
C ASN A 104 21.54 -18.74 -1.65
N GLN A 105 21.43 -17.65 -2.42
CA GLN A 105 20.52 -16.53 -2.18
C GLN A 105 19.52 -16.43 -3.36
N PRO A 106 18.41 -17.19 -3.33
CA PRO A 106 17.52 -17.35 -4.49
C PRO A 106 16.95 -16.01 -4.97
N TYR A 107 16.55 -15.13 -4.04
CA TYR A 107 16.05 -13.80 -4.36
C TYR A 107 17.09 -12.93 -5.07
N LYS A 108 18.36 -12.98 -4.64
CA LYS A 108 19.44 -12.23 -5.30
C LYS A 108 19.75 -12.80 -6.69
N LEU A 109 19.69 -14.12 -6.87
CA LEU A 109 19.83 -14.75 -8.20
C LEU A 109 18.71 -14.34 -9.16
N GLU A 110 17.48 -14.28 -8.66
CA GLU A 110 16.33 -13.81 -9.42
C GLU A 110 16.47 -12.33 -9.81
N LEU A 111 16.89 -11.47 -8.88
CA LEU A 111 17.18 -10.06 -9.16
C LEU A 111 18.26 -9.90 -10.23
N ILE A 112 19.35 -10.69 -10.17
CA ILE A 112 20.39 -10.67 -11.22
C ILE A 112 19.77 -11.06 -12.57
N LYS A 113 18.92 -12.10 -12.62
CA LYS A 113 18.24 -12.52 -13.85
C LYS A 113 17.37 -11.39 -14.41
N ASP A 114 16.59 -10.73 -13.56
CA ASP A 114 15.72 -9.62 -13.95
C ASP A 114 16.52 -8.44 -14.51
N LEU A 115 17.59 -8.02 -13.82
CA LEU A 115 18.49 -6.94 -14.25
C LEU A 115 19.16 -7.26 -15.61
N MET A 116 19.55 -8.51 -15.83
CA MET A 116 20.17 -8.95 -17.08
C MET A 116 19.18 -9.07 -18.24
N SER A 117 17.95 -9.47 -17.96
CA SER A 117 16.88 -9.52 -18.96
C SER A 117 16.42 -8.14 -19.41
N GLY A 118 16.74 -7.10 -18.64
CA GLY A 118 16.25 -5.75 -18.84
C GLY A 118 14.85 -5.54 -18.27
N SER A 119 14.23 -6.52 -17.62
CA SER A 119 12.85 -6.41 -17.10
C SER A 119 12.69 -5.37 -15.98
N ARG A 120 13.78 -5.04 -15.26
CA ARG A 120 13.78 -4.06 -14.16
C ARG A 120 15.08 -3.26 -14.10
N THR A 121 14.98 -2.03 -13.64
CA THR A 121 16.11 -1.17 -13.26
C THR A 121 16.74 -1.66 -11.96
N SER A 122 17.93 -1.13 -11.65
CA SER A 122 18.58 -1.30 -10.35
C SER A 122 17.77 -0.78 -9.15
N LYS A 123 16.75 0.06 -9.39
CA LYS A 123 15.81 0.57 -8.37
C LYS A 123 14.48 -0.20 -8.35
N GLY A 124 14.35 -1.28 -9.13
CA GLY A 124 13.17 -2.16 -9.11
C GLY A 124 12.02 -1.78 -10.05
N SER A 125 12.10 -0.62 -10.72
CA SER A 125 11.12 -0.17 -11.73
C SER A 125 11.26 -0.91 -13.06
N PRO A 126 10.18 -1.19 -13.82
CA PRO A 126 10.29 -1.80 -15.15
C PRO A 126 11.20 -1.02 -16.10
N THR A 127 11.93 -1.72 -16.95
CA THR A 127 12.74 -1.09 -18.00
C THR A 127 12.82 -2.02 -19.21
N SER A 128 13.48 -1.56 -20.27
CA SER A 128 13.92 -2.38 -21.41
C SER A 128 15.45 -2.33 -21.54
N GLN A 129 16.14 -1.69 -20.60
CA GLN A 129 17.57 -1.48 -20.63
C GLN A 129 18.31 -2.66 -19.97
N LYS A 130 18.98 -3.46 -20.79
CA LYS A 130 19.81 -4.58 -20.32
C LYS A 130 21.11 -4.07 -19.71
N LEU A 131 21.40 -4.49 -18.48
CA LEU A 131 22.67 -4.20 -17.82
C LEU A 131 23.75 -5.19 -18.29
N LYS A 132 24.96 -4.69 -18.57
CA LYS A 132 26.12 -5.53 -18.92
C LYS A 132 26.90 -6.03 -17.69
N SER A 133 26.72 -5.36 -16.55
CA SER A 133 27.36 -5.67 -15.28
C SER A 133 26.41 -5.36 -14.13
N VAL A 134 26.71 -5.90 -12.95
CA VAL A 134 25.97 -5.63 -11.71
C VAL A 134 26.93 -5.06 -10.67
N SER A 135 26.43 -4.26 -9.74
CA SER A 135 27.22 -3.79 -8.61
C SER A 135 26.86 -4.53 -7.33
N ILE A 136 27.87 -4.71 -6.50
CA ILE A 136 27.76 -5.18 -5.13
C ILE A 136 28.36 -4.14 -4.18
N TYR A 137 27.95 -4.18 -2.93
CA TYR A 137 28.60 -3.43 -1.86
C TYR A 137 29.12 -4.38 -0.79
N LYS A 138 30.37 -4.17 -0.40
CA LYS A 138 31.01 -4.87 0.72
C LYS A 138 31.09 -3.93 1.93
N THR A 139 30.66 -4.42 3.09
CA THR A 139 30.67 -3.70 4.37
C THR A 139 31.16 -4.65 5.47
N GLY A 140 32.42 -4.54 5.87
CA GLY A 140 33.06 -5.60 6.66
C GLY A 140 33.01 -6.95 5.91
N GLU A 141 32.56 -8.00 6.60
CA GLU A 141 32.38 -9.35 6.02
C GLU A 141 31.09 -9.50 5.20
N PHE A 142 30.20 -8.50 5.24
CA PHE A 142 28.91 -8.57 4.56
C PHE A 142 29.01 -8.09 3.12
N VAL A 143 28.36 -8.82 2.21
CA VAL A 143 28.31 -8.47 0.80
C VAL A 143 26.86 -8.55 0.31
N ASP A 144 26.39 -7.47 -0.33
CA ASP A 144 25.04 -7.44 -0.89
C ASP A 144 24.98 -6.93 -2.33
N LEU A 145 23.99 -7.43 -3.09
CA LEU A 145 23.67 -6.97 -4.43
C LEU A 145 22.87 -5.67 -4.33
N CYS A 146 23.54 -4.56 -4.63
CA CYS A 146 22.97 -3.23 -4.45
C CYS A 146 23.59 -2.22 -5.44
N ALA A 147 22.79 -1.28 -5.92
CA ALA A 147 23.26 -0.16 -6.76
C ALA A 147 23.76 1.06 -5.97
N GLY A 148 23.30 1.19 -4.73
CA GLY A 148 23.49 2.36 -3.88
C GLY A 148 22.72 3.59 -4.38
N PRO A 149 23.16 4.81 -4.02
CA PRO A 149 24.39 5.12 -3.28
C PRO A 149 24.32 4.75 -1.79
N HIS A 150 25.49 4.59 -1.18
CA HIS A 150 25.70 4.43 0.26
C HIS A 150 26.57 5.59 0.79
N ILE A 151 26.56 5.79 2.12
CA ILE A 151 27.58 6.61 2.80
C ILE A 151 28.96 5.96 2.68
N LYS A 152 30.05 6.69 2.94
CA LYS A 152 31.41 6.13 2.84
C LYS A 152 31.73 5.25 4.04
N ASN A 153 31.31 5.67 5.24
CA ASN A 153 31.59 4.99 6.48
C ASN A 153 30.37 4.95 7.42
N THR A 154 30.22 3.87 8.18
CA THR A 154 29.18 3.75 9.21
C THR A 154 29.23 4.85 10.27
N SER A 155 30.37 5.49 10.51
CA SER A 155 30.49 6.63 11.44
C SER A 155 29.75 7.90 10.99
N GLU A 156 29.34 7.99 9.72
CA GLU A 156 28.46 9.08 9.25
C GLU A 156 27.02 8.94 9.75
N ILE A 157 26.65 7.79 10.32
CA ILE A 157 25.31 7.53 10.88
C ILE A 157 25.26 8.04 12.32
N ASN A 158 24.31 8.91 12.63
CA ASN A 158 23.99 9.25 14.01
C ASN A 158 23.26 8.07 14.69
N PRO A 159 23.86 7.41 15.71
CA PRO A 159 23.28 6.21 16.33
C PRO A 159 22.00 6.46 17.13
N ASP A 160 21.70 7.73 17.44
CA ASP A 160 20.50 8.15 18.16
C ASP A 160 19.39 8.65 17.22
N ALA A 161 19.66 8.76 15.91
CA ALA A 161 18.71 9.27 14.92
C ALA A 161 18.07 8.16 14.08
N PHE A 162 18.11 6.90 14.54
CA PHE A 162 17.40 5.79 13.92
C PHE A 162 16.69 4.91 14.95
N LYS A 163 15.62 4.23 14.51
CA LYS A 163 14.83 3.30 15.33
C LYS A 163 14.18 2.22 14.45
N LEU A 164 14.21 0.96 14.89
CA LEU A 164 13.42 -0.11 14.29
C LEU A 164 11.98 -0.03 14.85
N THR A 165 10.98 -0.12 13.99
CA THR A 165 9.60 0.20 14.35
C THR A 165 8.69 -1.00 14.44
N LYS A 166 8.70 -1.86 13.43
CA LYS A 166 7.78 -3.01 13.36
C LYS A 166 8.30 -4.12 12.46
N ILE A 167 7.81 -5.32 12.70
CA ILE A 167 7.95 -6.47 11.81
C ILE A 167 6.61 -6.71 11.08
N ALA A 168 6.67 -7.00 9.78
CA ALA A 168 5.50 -7.31 8.96
C ALA A 168 5.76 -8.47 8.00
N GLY A 169 4.69 -9.12 7.52
CA GLY A 169 4.78 -10.04 6.38
C GLY A 169 4.74 -9.28 5.06
N ALA A 170 5.56 -9.69 4.08
CA ALA A 170 5.52 -9.16 2.73
C ALA A 170 5.73 -10.27 1.71
N TYR A 171 4.85 -10.35 0.71
CA TYR A 171 5.02 -11.31 -0.37
C TYR A 171 6.10 -10.85 -1.36
N TRP A 172 6.98 -11.76 -1.77
CA TRP A 172 8.01 -11.46 -2.75
C TRP A 172 7.39 -10.90 -4.05
N LYS A 173 7.93 -9.78 -4.55
CA LYS A 173 7.40 -9.02 -5.70
C LYS A 173 5.92 -8.58 -5.57
N GLY A 174 5.35 -8.58 -4.37
CA GLY A 174 3.97 -8.14 -4.12
C GLY A 174 2.89 -9.12 -4.62
N SER A 175 3.23 -10.38 -4.85
CA SER A 175 2.29 -11.40 -5.32
C SER A 175 2.09 -12.49 -4.27
N GLU A 176 0.84 -12.70 -3.84
CA GLU A 176 0.44 -13.73 -2.87
C GLU A 176 0.79 -15.16 -3.33
N LYS A 177 1.07 -15.36 -4.62
CA LYS A 177 1.54 -16.64 -5.18
C LYS A 177 3.01 -16.95 -4.84
N ASN A 178 3.76 -15.96 -4.36
CA ASN A 178 5.17 -16.10 -4.03
C ASN A 178 5.38 -16.32 -2.52
N PRO A 179 6.58 -16.75 -2.10
CA PRO A 179 6.89 -16.89 -0.67
C PRO A 179 6.65 -15.60 0.12
N MET A 180 6.13 -15.76 1.34
CA MET A 180 6.00 -14.67 2.30
C MET A 180 7.33 -14.47 3.04
N LEU A 181 7.83 -13.24 3.01
CA LEU A 181 9.05 -12.81 3.69
C LEU A 181 8.70 -12.06 4.98
N THR A 182 9.63 -12.08 5.93
CA THR A 182 9.59 -11.24 7.13
C THR A 182 10.29 -9.92 6.82
N ARG A 183 9.54 -8.83 6.84
CA ARG A 183 10.02 -7.45 6.63
C ARG A 183 10.24 -6.76 7.96
N ILE A 184 11.41 -6.19 8.16
CA ILE A 184 11.71 -5.37 9.34
C ILE A 184 11.83 -3.92 8.90
N TYR A 185 11.03 -3.02 9.50
CA TYR A 185 11.05 -1.59 9.21
C TYR A 185 11.95 -0.82 10.19
N GLY A 186 12.62 0.20 9.66
CA GLY A 186 13.37 1.17 10.43
C GLY A 186 13.11 2.59 9.95
N LEU A 187 13.22 3.54 10.86
CA LEU A 187 13.20 4.98 10.61
C LEU A 187 14.62 5.53 10.76
N ALA A 188 14.94 6.57 9.98
CA ALA A 188 16.17 7.31 10.14
C ALA A 188 15.98 8.78 9.77
N PHE A 189 16.59 9.65 10.57
CA PHE A 189 16.56 11.11 10.44
C PHE A 189 17.97 11.69 10.58
N GLU A 190 18.15 12.97 10.25
CA GLU A 190 19.47 13.61 10.40
C GLU A 190 19.80 13.84 11.88
N THR A 191 18.76 14.11 12.69
CA THR A 191 18.90 14.36 14.12
C THR A 191 17.99 13.48 14.97
N LYS A 192 18.41 13.26 16.23
CA LYS A 192 17.58 12.61 17.25
C LYS A 192 16.25 13.34 17.47
N LYS A 193 16.28 14.67 17.44
CA LYS A 193 15.10 15.51 17.65
C LYS A 193 14.02 15.29 16.58
N GLU A 194 14.42 15.23 15.31
CA GLU A 194 13.49 14.94 14.20
C GLU A 194 12.85 13.55 14.34
N LEU A 195 13.65 12.55 14.73
CA LEU A 195 13.14 11.21 15.01
C LEU A 195 12.09 11.24 16.15
N GLU A 196 12.37 11.92 17.25
CA GLU A 196 11.45 12.03 18.38
C GLU A 196 10.15 12.77 18.00
N GLU A 197 10.24 13.86 17.24
CA GLU A 197 9.09 14.59 16.72
C GLU A 197 8.23 13.71 15.80
N TYR A 198 8.87 12.97 14.89
CA TYR A 198 8.17 12.05 14.01
C TYR A 198 7.48 10.93 14.79
N LEU A 199 8.17 10.32 15.76
CA LEU A 199 7.57 9.29 16.62
C LEU A 199 6.37 9.82 17.40
N LYS A 200 6.43 11.07 17.89
CA LYS A 200 5.30 11.72 18.56
C LYS A 200 4.10 11.90 17.62
N ILE A 201 4.34 12.30 16.36
CA ILE A 201 3.28 12.41 15.35
C ILE A 201 2.66 11.04 15.06
N GLN A 202 3.46 9.98 14.95
CA GLN A 202 2.96 8.63 14.73
C GLN A 202 2.11 8.13 15.91
N GLU A 203 2.54 8.39 17.15
CA GLU A 203 1.77 8.05 18.35
C GLU A 203 0.42 8.78 18.37
N GLU A 204 0.41 10.07 18.02
CA GLU A 204 -0.80 10.88 17.93
C GLU A 204 -1.71 10.43 16.78
N ALA A 205 -1.16 9.95 15.66
CA ALA A 205 -1.92 9.37 14.57
C ALA A 205 -2.55 8.03 14.98
N GLU A 206 -1.82 7.17 15.70
CA GLU A 206 -2.32 5.89 16.20
C GLU A 206 -3.45 6.06 17.23
N LYS A 207 -3.37 7.10 18.08
CA LYS A 207 -4.48 7.47 18.97
C LYS A 207 -5.75 7.87 18.22
N ARG A 208 -5.61 8.39 16.99
CA ARG A 208 -6.70 8.85 16.13
C ARG A 208 -7.08 7.84 15.04
N ASP A 209 -6.56 6.62 15.08
CA ASP A 209 -6.92 5.58 14.13
C ASP A 209 -8.41 5.21 14.29
N HIS A 210 -9.18 5.36 13.22
CA HIS A 210 -10.62 5.06 13.21
C HIS A 210 -10.93 3.61 13.54
N LYS A 211 -10.01 2.66 13.30
CA LYS A 211 -10.20 1.26 13.69
C LYS A 211 -10.19 1.10 15.21
N LYS A 212 -9.39 1.91 15.90
CA LYS A 212 -9.32 1.93 17.37
C LYS A 212 -10.51 2.69 17.95
N LEU A 213 -10.75 3.91 17.45
CA LEU A 213 -11.85 4.74 17.92
C LEU A 213 -13.22 4.14 17.60
N GLY A 214 -13.39 3.57 16.40
CA GLY A 214 -14.63 2.93 15.98
C GLY A 214 -15.05 1.77 16.89
N LEU A 215 -14.08 0.99 17.37
CA LEU A 215 -14.33 -0.06 18.36
C LEU A 215 -14.65 0.53 19.73
N GLN A 216 -13.83 1.47 20.21
CA GLN A 216 -13.99 2.09 21.54
C GLN A 216 -15.32 2.83 21.70
N LEU A 217 -15.80 3.47 20.63
CA LEU A 217 -17.04 4.25 20.60
C LEU A 217 -18.26 3.41 20.16
N GLY A 218 -18.06 2.13 19.82
CA GLY A 218 -19.13 1.25 19.35
C GLY A 218 -19.78 1.74 18.06
N LEU A 219 -18.99 2.18 17.08
CA LEU A 219 -19.48 2.72 15.81
C LEU A 219 -19.66 1.62 14.75
N PHE A 220 -18.67 0.75 14.61
CA PHE A 220 -18.71 -0.34 13.64
C PHE A 220 -17.88 -1.52 14.13
N MET A 221 -18.15 -2.69 13.56
CA MET A 221 -17.31 -3.88 13.72
C MET A 221 -17.10 -4.57 12.38
N PHE A 222 -16.08 -5.42 12.32
CA PHE A 222 -15.85 -6.33 11.20
C PHE A 222 -15.95 -7.77 11.69
N HIS A 223 -16.43 -8.66 10.83
CA HIS A 223 -16.54 -10.08 11.11
C HIS A 223 -15.96 -10.88 9.94
N GLU A 224 -15.34 -12.03 10.24
CA GLU A 224 -14.67 -12.87 9.24
C GLU A 224 -15.61 -13.44 8.18
N THR A 225 -16.91 -13.55 8.49
CA THR A 225 -17.94 -13.97 7.52
C THR A 225 -18.18 -12.95 6.41
N ALA A 226 -17.78 -11.68 6.61
CA ALA A 226 -17.92 -10.62 5.61
C ALA A 226 -16.64 -9.74 5.57
N PRO A 227 -15.51 -10.27 5.07
CA PRO A 227 -14.23 -9.55 5.10
C PRO A 227 -14.31 -8.22 4.33
N GLY A 228 -13.91 -7.14 5.00
CA GLY A 228 -13.93 -5.80 4.42
C GLY A 228 -15.32 -5.18 4.30
N MET A 229 -16.35 -5.76 4.91
CA MET A 229 -17.70 -5.20 4.93
C MET A 229 -18.06 -4.84 6.38
N PRO A 230 -18.24 -3.56 6.70
CA PRO A 230 -18.50 -3.14 8.08
C PRO A 230 -19.92 -3.48 8.50
N TYR A 231 -20.06 -3.95 9.73
CA TYR A 231 -21.32 -3.96 10.46
C TYR A 231 -21.42 -2.64 11.21
N TRP A 232 -22.38 -1.80 10.83
CA TRP A 232 -22.64 -0.56 11.55
C TRP A 232 -23.39 -0.87 12.85
N LEU A 233 -22.81 -0.43 13.96
CA LEU A 233 -23.40 -0.55 15.29
C LEU A 233 -24.33 0.65 15.57
N PRO A 234 -25.20 0.62 16.59
CA PRO A 234 -26.21 1.67 16.80
C PRO A 234 -25.66 3.11 16.77
N ASN A 235 -24.56 3.39 17.47
CA ASN A 235 -23.96 4.74 17.49
C ASN A 235 -23.41 5.14 16.11
N GLY A 236 -22.80 4.20 15.39
CA GLY A 236 -22.28 4.48 14.06
C GLY A 236 -23.39 4.66 13.03
N LEU A 237 -24.50 3.92 13.17
CA LEU A 237 -25.65 4.08 12.29
C LEU A 237 -26.35 5.43 12.50
N ILE A 238 -26.43 5.94 13.75
CA ILE A 238 -26.88 7.31 14.02
C ILE A 238 -25.99 8.30 13.27
N LEU A 239 -24.67 8.24 13.47
CA LEU A 239 -23.71 9.11 12.78
C LEU A 239 -23.87 9.05 11.25
N TYR A 240 -23.99 7.84 10.72
CA TYR A 240 -24.14 7.58 9.29
C TYR A 240 -25.44 8.19 8.74
N ASN A 241 -26.55 8.05 9.46
CA ASN A 241 -27.83 8.63 9.06
C ASN A 241 -27.83 10.16 9.11
N GLU A 242 -27.19 10.77 10.11
CA GLU A 242 -27.06 12.24 10.17
C GLU A 242 -26.27 12.79 8.96
N LEU A 243 -25.21 12.10 8.53
CA LEU A 243 -24.47 12.47 7.32
C LEU A 243 -25.34 12.38 6.07
N ILE A 244 -26.12 11.31 5.92
CA ILE A 244 -27.04 11.14 4.79
C ILE A 244 -28.16 12.18 4.83
N ASN A 245 -28.72 12.48 6.01
CA ASN A 245 -29.78 13.47 6.15
C ASN A 245 -29.29 14.86 5.73
N PHE A 246 -28.08 15.24 6.15
CA PHE A 246 -27.44 16.47 5.70
C PHE A 246 -27.23 16.47 4.17
N TRP A 247 -26.68 15.38 3.63
CA TRP A 247 -26.48 15.24 2.19
C TRP A 247 -27.79 15.39 1.39
N ARG A 248 -28.86 14.71 1.82
CA ARG A 248 -30.19 14.79 1.21
C ARG A 248 -30.76 16.20 1.24
N ALA A 249 -30.62 16.90 2.37
CA ALA A 249 -31.12 18.27 2.50
C ALA A 249 -30.44 19.24 1.51
N GLU A 250 -29.11 19.18 1.39
CA GLU A 250 -28.37 20.01 0.45
C GLU A 250 -28.69 19.65 -1.01
N HIS A 251 -28.78 18.36 -1.34
CA HIS A 251 -29.06 17.89 -2.71
C HIS A 251 -30.51 18.18 -3.14
N THR A 252 -31.48 18.08 -2.22
CA THR A 252 -32.87 18.50 -2.47
C THR A 252 -32.93 19.97 -2.82
N THR A 253 -32.22 20.81 -2.05
CA THR A 253 -32.15 22.26 -2.31
C THR A 253 -31.45 22.59 -3.64
N ALA A 254 -30.53 21.72 -4.08
CA ALA A 254 -29.80 21.82 -5.34
C ALA A 254 -30.54 21.17 -6.54
N ASN A 255 -31.81 20.76 -6.38
CA ASN A 255 -32.61 20.11 -7.41
C ASN A 255 -32.03 18.78 -7.94
N TYR A 256 -31.46 17.97 -7.05
CA TYR A 256 -31.15 16.58 -7.35
C TYR A 256 -32.36 15.69 -7.01
N GLU A 257 -32.64 14.73 -7.87
CA GLU A 257 -33.64 13.70 -7.66
C GLU A 257 -32.98 12.43 -7.12
N GLU A 258 -33.22 12.11 -5.86
CA GLU A 258 -32.71 10.87 -5.26
C GLU A 258 -33.42 9.65 -5.87
N ILE A 259 -32.64 8.69 -6.34
CA ILE A 259 -33.09 7.42 -6.91
C ILE A 259 -32.49 6.24 -6.12
N SER A 260 -33.08 5.06 -6.28
CA SER A 260 -32.58 3.79 -5.74
C SER A 260 -32.69 2.72 -6.81
N SER A 261 -31.67 1.87 -6.92
CA SER A 261 -31.53 0.90 -8.00
C SER A 261 -31.10 -0.49 -7.52
N PRO A 262 -31.36 -1.57 -8.30
CA PRO A 262 -31.01 -2.92 -7.89
C PRO A 262 -29.51 -3.10 -7.63
N LEU A 263 -29.19 -3.79 -6.54
CA LEU A 263 -27.82 -4.16 -6.16
C LEU A 263 -27.21 -5.22 -7.10
N ILE A 264 -28.04 -6.08 -7.67
CA ILE A 264 -27.62 -7.21 -8.51
C ILE A 264 -28.30 -7.04 -9.87
N ASN A 265 -27.51 -7.06 -10.94
CA ASN A 265 -27.99 -6.93 -12.31
C ASN A 265 -27.38 -8.02 -13.20
N LYS A 266 -28.07 -8.36 -14.29
CA LYS A 266 -27.54 -9.30 -15.30
C LYS A 266 -26.22 -8.81 -15.85
N ALA A 267 -25.32 -9.75 -16.17
CA ALA A 267 -24.00 -9.46 -16.74
C ALA A 267 -24.06 -8.53 -17.96
N ASP A 268 -25.13 -8.61 -18.75
CA ASP A 268 -25.30 -7.83 -19.97
C ASP A 268 -25.33 -6.32 -19.72
N LEU A 269 -25.87 -5.85 -18.59
CA LEU A 269 -25.80 -4.42 -18.23
C LEU A 269 -24.35 -3.93 -18.09
N TRP A 270 -23.50 -4.76 -17.48
CA TRP A 270 -22.08 -4.46 -17.27
C TRP A 270 -21.29 -4.56 -18.58
N LYS A 271 -21.67 -5.46 -19.49
CA LYS A 271 -21.08 -5.56 -20.82
C LYS A 271 -21.42 -4.34 -21.67
N ILE A 272 -22.70 -3.95 -21.72
CA ILE A 272 -23.18 -2.79 -22.48
C ILE A 272 -22.47 -1.51 -22.01
N SER A 273 -22.30 -1.35 -20.69
CA SER A 273 -21.62 -0.19 -20.13
C SER A 273 -20.08 -0.26 -20.19
N GLY A 274 -19.48 -1.35 -20.70
CA GLY A 274 -18.03 -1.57 -20.75
C GLY A 274 -17.37 -1.93 -19.41
N HIS A 275 -18.11 -1.89 -18.30
CA HIS A 275 -17.57 -2.21 -16.97
C HIS A 275 -17.14 -3.69 -16.86
N TRP A 276 -17.79 -4.59 -17.61
CA TRP A 276 -17.41 -6.00 -17.61
C TRP A 276 -15.99 -6.22 -18.09
N ASP A 277 -15.53 -5.49 -19.11
CA ASP A 277 -14.20 -5.69 -19.66
C ASP A 277 -13.10 -5.07 -18.79
N HIS A 278 -13.44 -4.06 -17.98
CA HIS A 278 -12.48 -3.30 -17.17
C HIS A 278 -12.49 -3.64 -15.68
N TYR A 279 -13.64 -4.03 -15.12
CA TYR A 279 -13.85 -4.19 -13.68
C TYR A 279 -14.24 -5.59 -13.24
N LYS A 280 -14.45 -6.55 -14.16
CA LYS A 280 -14.93 -7.90 -13.80
C LYS A 280 -14.08 -8.58 -12.73
N ASP A 281 -12.76 -8.41 -12.77
CA ASP A 281 -11.86 -9.01 -11.77
C ASP A 281 -12.05 -8.41 -10.36
N ASP A 282 -12.61 -7.20 -10.27
CA ASP A 282 -12.94 -6.48 -9.05
C ASP A 282 -14.46 -6.52 -8.74
N MET A 283 -15.24 -7.38 -9.41
CA MET A 283 -16.68 -7.55 -9.19
C MET A 283 -17.00 -8.84 -8.44
N PHE A 284 -18.05 -8.81 -7.61
CA PHE A 284 -18.67 -10.03 -7.11
C PHE A 284 -19.62 -10.59 -8.17
N ILE A 285 -19.36 -11.81 -8.61
CA ILE A 285 -20.14 -12.49 -9.64
C ILE A 285 -20.96 -13.61 -9.02
N ALA A 286 -22.26 -13.61 -9.30
CA ALA A 286 -23.17 -14.71 -8.98
C ALA A 286 -23.47 -15.48 -10.27
N ASN A 287 -22.97 -16.71 -10.36
CA ASN A 287 -23.24 -17.61 -11.48
C ASN A 287 -24.33 -18.61 -11.07
N MET A 288 -25.52 -18.49 -11.66
CA MET A 288 -26.70 -19.28 -11.32
C MET A 288 -26.97 -20.43 -12.30
N GLY A 289 -26.15 -20.60 -13.34
CA GLY A 289 -26.34 -21.63 -14.36
C GLY A 289 -26.09 -21.12 -15.77
N GLU A 290 -26.49 -21.90 -16.77
CA GLU A 290 -26.29 -21.54 -18.18
C GLU A 290 -27.04 -20.24 -18.51
N ASN A 291 -26.28 -19.23 -18.94
CA ASN A 291 -26.75 -17.87 -19.29
C ASN A 291 -27.35 -17.04 -18.14
N GLU A 292 -27.21 -17.47 -16.88
CA GLU A 292 -27.67 -16.73 -15.70
C GLU A 292 -26.52 -16.19 -14.87
N ILE A 293 -25.73 -15.31 -15.49
CA ILE A 293 -24.61 -14.64 -14.82
C ILE A 293 -25.06 -13.25 -14.38
N TYR A 294 -24.91 -12.97 -13.10
CA TYR A 294 -25.22 -11.69 -12.48
C TYR A 294 -23.96 -11.10 -11.84
N GLY A 295 -23.92 -9.76 -11.78
CA GLY A 295 -22.90 -9.02 -11.05
C GLY A 295 -23.54 -8.18 -9.97
N VAL A 296 -22.94 -8.19 -8.78
CA VAL A 296 -23.19 -7.16 -7.77
C VAL A 296 -22.58 -5.86 -8.26
N LYS A 297 -23.33 -4.76 -8.22
CA LYS A 297 -22.89 -3.50 -8.80
C LYS A 297 -21.62 -2.94 -8.14
N PRO A 298 -20.56 -2.62 -8.91
CA PRO A 298 -19.36 -1.95 -8.40
C PRO A 298 -19.43 -0.42 -8.47
N MET A 299 -20.42 0.09 -9.21
CA MET A 299 -20.72 1.51 -9.50
C MET A 299 -22.22 1.66 -9.84
N ASN A 300 -22.78 2.85 -9.65
CA ASN A 300 -24.20 3.12 -9.91
C ASN A 300 -24.51 3.53 -11.35
N CYS A 301 -23.52 4.01 -12.10
CA CYS A 301 -23.70 4.65 -13.40
C CYS A 301 -24.59 3.86 -14.37
N PRO A 302 -24.39 2.54 -14.59
CA PRO A 302 -25.22 1.78 -15.52
C PRO A 302 -26.69 1.74 -15.11
N ASN A 303 -26.99 1.71 -13.81
CA ASN A 303 -28.36 1.74 -13.31
C ASN A 303 -29.01 3.13 -13.45
N ALA A 304 -28.25 4.21 -13.23
CA ALA A 304 -28.73 5.57 -13.50
C ALA A 304 -29.08 5.76 -14.99
N MET A 305 -28.30 5.17 -15.90
CA MET A 305 -28.61 5.19 -17.35
C MET A 305 -29.92 4.45 -17.66
N ILE A 306 -30.20 3.32 -17.01
CA ILE A 306 -31.50 2.62 -17.18
C ILE A 306 -32.66 3.53 -16.75
N ILE A 307 -32.54 4.22 -15.62
CA ILE A 307 -33.57 5.15 -15.15
C ILE A 307 -33.74 6.33 -16.12
N PHE A 308 -32.64 6.92 -16.60
CA PHE A 308 -32.70 7.97 -17.61
C PHE A 308 -33.42 7.51 -18.89
N THR A 309 -33.05 6.34 -19.44
CA THR A 309 -33.69 5.79 -20.66
C THR A 309 -35.14 5.37 -20.47
N SER A 310 -35.59 5.14 -19.22
CA SER A 310 -36.99 4.86 -18.93
C SER A 310 -37.90 6.10 -19.02
N ARG A 311 -37.31 7.30 -19.02
CA ARG A 311 -38.02 8.57 -19.10
C ARG A 311 -38.01 9.12 -20.53
N GLN A 312 -39.08 9.82 -20.92
CA GLN A 312 -39.04 10.71 -22.08
C GLN A 312 -38.48 12.06 -21.62
N VAL A 313 -37.24 12.37 -21.99
CA VAL A 313 -36.53 13.60 -21.57
C VAL A 313 -36.42 14.55 -22.75
N SER A 314 -36.91 15.77 -22.59
CA SER A 314 -36.73 16.90 -23.51
C SER A 314 -35.54 17.76 -23.10
N TYR A 315 -35.01 18.57 -24.02
CA TYR A 315 -33.95 19.54 -23.70
C TYR A 315 -34.37 20.55 -22.62
N LYS A 316 -35.69 20.78 -22.46
CA LYS A 316 -36.25 21.67 -21.43
C LYS A 316 -36.21 21.08 -20.03
N ASP A 317 -36.08 19.77 -19.93
CA ASP A 317 -36.01 19.05 -18.66
C ASP A 317 -34.55 18.98 -18.13
N LEU A 318 -33.59 19.50 -18.91
CA LEU A 318 -32.18 19.57 -18.53
C LEU A 318 -31.89 20.92 -17.84
N PRO A 319 -31.00 20.96 -16.82
CA PRO A 319 -30.21 19.83 -16.31
C PRO A 319 -31.03 18.86 -15.45
N LEU A 320 -30.91 17.56 -15.72
CA LEU A 320 -31.52 16.48 -14.93
C LEU A 320 -30.43 15.84 -14.07
N ARG A 321 -30.59 15.87 -12.74
CA ARG A 321 -29.59 15.38 -11.80
C ARG A 321 -30.15 14.22 -11.00
N LEU A 322 -29.66 13.01 -11.26
CA LEU A 322 -30.07 11.83 -10.50
C LEU A 322 -29.00 11.51 -9.45
N SER A 323 -29.36 11.58 -8.17
CA SER A 323 -28.45 11.23 -7.07
C SER A 323 -28.80 9.89 -6.45
N ASP A 324 -27.83 9.21 -5.87
CA ASP A 324 -28.08 8.00 -5.11
C ASP A 324 -27.02 7.78 -4.02
N VAL A 325 -27.43 7.07 -2.98
CA VAL A 325 -26.54 6.58 -1.91
C VAL A 325 -26.61 5.07 -1.83
N ASP A 326 -26.80 4.40 -2.96
CA ASP A 326 -26.99 2.95 -2.97
C ASP A 326 -25.73 2.22 -2.51
N ARG A 327 -25.93 1.02 -1.94
CA ARG A 327 -24.81 0.16 -1.55
C ARG A 327 -24.10 -0.38 -2.80
N LEU A 328 -22.79 -0.28 -2.81
CA LEU A 328 -21.89 -0.81 -3.83
C LEU A 328 -20.97 -1.88 -3.25
N HIS A 329 -20.49 -2.76 -4.12
CA HIS A 329 -19.48 -3.75 -3.75
C HIS A 329 -18.35 -3.87 -4.76
N ARG A 330 -17.11 -3.89 -4.26
CA ARG A 330 -15.89 -4.18 -5.03
C ARG A 330 -15.12 -5.31 -4.38
N TYR A 331 -14.66 -6.25 -5.19
CA TYR A 331 -13.87 -7.40 -4.76
C TYR A 331 -12.41 -7.00 -4.52
N GLU A 332 -12.19 -6.15 -3.51
CA GLU A 332 -10.85 -5.77 -3.07
C GLU A 332 -10.09 -6.98 -2.52
N ARG A 333 -8.80 -7.10 -2.82
CA ARG A 333 -7.96 -8.18 -2.26
C ARG A 333 -7.93 -8.07 -0.73
N SER A 334 -7.98 -9.20 -0.03
CA SER A 334 -8.06 -9.19 1.44
C SER A 334 -6.89 -8.43 2.09
N GLY A 335 -5.69 -8.53 1.50
CA GLY A 335 -4.50 -7.82 1.97
C GLY A 335 -4.49 -6.30 1.76
N THR A 336 -5.44 -5.74 0.98
CA THR A 336 -5.54 -4.30 0.76
C THR A 336 -6.59 -3.62 1.64
N LEU A 337 -7.42 -4.40 2.34
CA LEU A 337 -8.48 -3.87 3.21
C LEU A 337 -7.90 -3.11 4.41
N ASN A 338 -8.51 -1.97 4.77
CA ASN A 338 -8.02 -1.14 5.87
C ASN A 338 -9.16 -0.39 6.59
N GLY A 339 -9.77 -1.03 7.59
CA GLY A 339 -10.90 -0.47 8.33
C GLY A 339 -11.98 0.05 7.37
N LEU A 340 -12.49 1.26 7.61
CA LEU A 340 -13.41 1.96 6.69
C LEU A 340 -12.75 2.70 5.52
N LEU A 341 -11.41 2.80 5.42
CA LEU A 341 -10.75 3.53 4.33
C LEU A 341 -10.69 2.73 3.02
N ARG A 342 -10.63 1.39 3.12
CA ARG A 342 -10.65 0.49 1.97
C ARG A 342 -11.45 -0.76 2.33
N VAL A 343 -12.64 -0.84 1.76
CA VAL A 343 -13.70 -1.81 2.08
C VAL A 343 -14.22 -2.47 0.81
N ARG A 344 -14.89 -3.61 0.95
CA ARG A 344 -15.60 -4.30 -0.12
C ARG A 344 -17.06 -3.89 -0.26
N SER A 345 -17.62 -3.23 0.75
CA SER A 345 -19.00 -2.72 0.77
C SER A 345 -18.97 -1.27 1.20
N PHE A 346 -19.50 -0.38 0.38
CA PHE A 346 -19.47 1.07 0.59
C PHE A 346 -20.69 1.73 -0.06
N GLN A 347 -20.97 2.97 0.32
CA GLN A 347 -21.95 3.83 -0.31
C GLN A 347 -21.22 5.12 -0.67
N GLN A 348 -21.50 5.65 -1.85
CA GLN A 348 -21.00 6.93 -2.28
C GLN A 348 -22.17 7.90 -2.27
N ASP A 349 -21.89 9.16 -2.00
CA ASP A 349 -22.74 10.32 -2.31
C ASP A 349 -22.77 10.55 -3.84
N ASP A 350 -23.25 9.56 -4.57
CA ASP A 350 -23.10 9.49 -6.03
C ASP A 350 -24.15 10.34 -6.75
N SER A 351 -23.80 10.80 -7.95
CA SER A 351 -24.76 11.48 -8.82
C SER A 351 -24.37 11.39 -10.30
N HIS A 352 -25.41 11.38 -11.13
CA HIS A 352 -25.32 11.29 -12.58
C HIS A 352 -26.14 12.43 -13.17
N ASN A 353 -25.44 13.44 -13.67
CA ASN A 353 -26.04 14.65 -14.18
C ASN A 353 -26.10 14.59 -15.71
N PHE A 354 -27.31 14.66 -16.23
CA PHE A 354 -27.61 14.66 -17.65
C PHE A 354 -27.82 16.11 -18.09
N ILE A 355 -26.99 16.56 -19.02
CA ILE A 355 -26.91 17.95 -19.45
C ILE A 355 -26.59 18.00 -20.95
N THR A 356 -26.76 19.18 -21.55
CA THR A 356 -26.23 19.48 -22.89
C THR A 356 -24.78 19.95 -22.80
N GLU A 357 -24.03 19.90 -23.91
CA GLU A 357 -22.61 20.24 -23.93
C GLU A 357 -22.32 21.70 -23.51
N ASP A 358 -23.23 22.63 -23.84
CA ASP A 358 -23.12 24.05 -23.47
C ASP A 358 -23.30 24.29 -21.96
N MET A 359 -23.95 23.37 -21.24
CA MET A 359 -24.16 23.46 -19.79
C MET A 359 -22.99 22.89 -18.97
N ILE A 360 -21.99 22.25 -19.60
CA ILE A 360 -20.88 21.59 -18.88
C ILE A 360 -20.18 22.58 -17.93
N GLY A 361 -19.91 23.80 -18.38
CA GLY A 361 -19.22 24.81 -17.57
C GLY A 361 -20.01 25.21 -16.31
N SER A 362 -21.28 25.56 -16.47
CA SER A 362 -22.15 25.95 -15.35
C SER A 362 -22.44 24.79 -14.40
N GLU A 363 -22.52 23.56 -14.91
CA GLU A 363 -22.71 22.37 -14.08
C GLU A 363 -21.50 22.09 -13.18
N TYR A 364 -20.27 22.27 -13.69
CA TYR A 364 -19.07 22.20 -12.86
C TYR A 364 -19.06 23.27 -11.76
N GLU A 365 -19.41 24.51 -12.09
CA GLU A 365 -19.50 25.60 -11.09
C GLU A 365 -20.50 25.26 -9.99
N HIS A 366 -21.68 24.76 -10.35
CA HIS A 366 -22.69 24.30 -9.41
C HIS A 366 -22.18 23.21 -8.47
N ILE A 367 -21.49 22.19 -9.00
CA ILE A 367 -20.90 21.12 -8.18
C ILE A 367 -19.83 21.68 -7.22
N PHE A 368 -18.99 22.61 -7.68
CA PHE A 368 -17.98 23.22 -6.81
C PHE A 368 -18.59 24.08 -5.69
N GLU A 369 -19.69 24.79 -5.96
CA GLU A 369 -20.43 25.52 -4.94
C GLU A 369 -21.00 24.58 -3.88
N LEU A 370 -21.56 23.44 -4.30
CA LEU A 370 -22.05 22.42 -3.39
C LEU A 370 -20.90 21.83 -2.55
N CYS A 371 -19.77 21.48 -3.17
CA CYS A 371 -18.57 21.03 -2.46
C CYS A 371 -18.09 22.03 -1.40
N LYS A 372 -18.09 23.34 -1.69
CA LYS A 372 -17.71 24.37 -0.70
C LYS A 372 -18.61 24.34 0.52
N LYS A 373 -19.92 24.12 0.37
CA LYS A 373 -20.82 24.01 1.52
C LYS A 373 -20.49 22.84 2.44
N PHE A 374 -20.00 21.72 1.89
CA PHE A 374 -19.65 20.54 2.67
C PHE A 374 -18.34 20.70 3.44
N TYR A 375 -17.34 21.38 2.85
CA TYR A 375 -15.98 21.41 3.39
C TYR A 375 -15.55 22.75 4.00
N GLY A 376 -16.29 23.85 3.75
CA GLY A 376 -15.95 25.21 4.17
C GLY A 376 -15.07 25.92 3.16
#